data_AF-A0A4U5TSB7-F1
#
_entry.id   AF-A0A4U5TSB7-F1
#
_cell.length_a   1.000
_cell.length_b   1.000
_cell.length_c   1.000
_cell.angle_alpha   90.00
_cell.angle_beta   90.00
_cell.angle_gamma   90.00
#
_symmetry.space_group_name_H-M   'P 1'
#
loop_
_entity.id
_entity.type
_entity.pdbx_description
1 polymer ?
#
loop_
_entity_poly.entity_id
_entity_poly.type
_entity_poly.pdbx_seq_one_letter_code
_entity_poly.pdbx_strand_id
1 'polypeptide(L)'
;MNNETFGMTFQYAICLHFKIENDISISRIDENLLNSFIESKIITKIFRGKPKPIEYLTTSKKFTSPYITRCPHNFLLENEETFSVRTFKGKGKMFAPKVVGQAGDETFNHFFGDLYAETINRNNFKNFCLTKINEILPIVVDYALVSDLNCWFYRKEDQFSYEILKRDDLPELTYNFSDFSFTKPTAASWNESNTVKFKGKTVLELQLHNNRSGYKIRLHRENFPALLKKEKVINNSMLGDTAELAICNVFELDPGKDSDRLVNNSDEEILTAFITHYSENKKELFPLIPIKYAGTEKRERGSHSKSGVDFYLEQENSLSVKTNKSKSYKVCPPEIGQPSPKTFDLYFSDKGWYEGNMDETKFRELVRNTNTVSLLLREYLKFLNECDYLLWSLYLDENEITSQIINKSELEEINFNPEYIDYSNDFTEKSSVTVKYGMDNKISIGEFQVHSARNSLKFRFNFGNLLSLK
;
A
#
# COMPACT_ATOMS: atom_id res chain seq x y z
N MET A 1 16.42 -17.10 -27.37
CA MET A 1 15.37 -17.12 -26.32
C MET A 1 15.34 -15.81 -25.54
N ASN A 2 14.22 -15.08 -25.62
CA ASN A 2 13.97 -13.80 -24.93
C ASN A 2 13.52 -14.00 -23.47
N ASN A 3 13.39 -12.90 -22.71
CA ASN A 3 12.95 -12.95 -21.30
C ASN A 3 11.48 -13.36 -21.14
N GLU A 4 10.64 -13.10 -22.15
CA GLU A 4 9.23 -13.50 -22.16
C GLU A 4 9.10 -15.03 -22.16
N THR A 5 9.80 -15.73 -23.06
CA THR A 5 9.83 -17.21 -23.12
C THR A 5 10.31 -17.79 -21.79
N PHE A 6 11.34 -17.18 -21.17
CA PHE A 6 11.84 -17.57 -19.86
C PHE A 6 10.76 -17.45 -18.76
N GLY A 7 10.02 -16.33 -18.75
CA GLY A 7 8.92 -16.11 -17.81
C GLY A 7 7.73 -17.04 -18.02
N MET A 8 7.30 -17.24 -19.27
CA MET A 8 6.17 -18.12 -19.60
C MET A 8 6.50 -19.58 -19.27
N THR A 9 7.70 -20.04 -19.61
CA THR A 9 8.16 -21.40 -19.29
C THR A 9 8.19 -21.63 -17.79
N PHE A 10 8.64 -20.65 -17.00
CA PHE A 10 8.68 -20.79 -15.54
C PHE A 10 7.29 -20.82 -14.91
N GLN A 11 6.37 -19.98 -15.36
CA GLN A 11 4.97 -20.02 -14.92
C GLN A 11 4.32 -21.37 -15.28
N TYR A 12 4.56 -21.88 -16.48
CA TYR A 12 4.07 -23.19 -16.89
C TYR A 12 4.64 -24.32 -16.03
N ALA A 13 5.92 -24.26 -15.67
CA ALA A 13 6.54 -25.23 -14.77
C ALA A 13 5.88 -25.24 -13.38
N ILE A 14 5.50 -24.06 -12.84
CA ILE A 14 4.72 -23.97 -11.58
C ILE A 14 3.36 -24.66 -11.76
N CYS A 15 2.65 -24.39 -12.85
CA CYS A 15 1.36 -25.00 -13.14
C CYS A 15 1.46 -26.53 -13.17
N LEU A 16 2.47 -27.08 -13.87
CA LEU A 16 2.72 -28.52 -13.92
C LEU A 16 3.02 -29.12 -12.54
N HIS A 17 3.85 -28.45 -11.73
CA HIS A 17 4.24 -28.94 -10.42
C HIS A 17 3.05 -29.08 -9.45
N PHE A 18 2.12 -28.12 -9.51
CA PHE A 18 0.94 -28.07 -8.63
C PHE A 18 -0.35 -28.58 -9.30
N LYS A 19 -0.28 -29.07 -10.55
CA LYS A 19 -1.42 -29.55 -11.34
C LYS A 19 -2.52 -28.49 -11.53
N ILE A 20 -2.11 -27.26 -11.85
CA ILE A 20 -3.01 -26.12 -12.07
C ILE A 20 -3.32 -25.99 -13.56
N GLU A 21 -4.60 -25.87 -13.88
CA GLU A 21 -5.05 -25.59 -15.25
C GLU A 21 -4.55 -24.22 -15.71
N ASN A 22 -4.10 -24.12 -16.96
CA ASN A 22 -3.60 -22.90 -17.54
C ASN A 22 -3.80 -22.92 -19.06
N ASP A 23 -3.78 -21.74 -19.67
CA ASP A 23 -3.93 -21.51 -21.11
C ASP A 23 -2.61 -21.09 -21.77
N ILE A 24 -1.47 -21.44 -21.16
CA ILE A 24 -0.16 -21.09 -21.72
C ILE A 24 0.07 -21.93 -22.97
N SER A 25 0.18 -21.26 -24.11
CA SER A 25 0.50 -21.91 -25.39
C SER A 25 1.82 -22.68 -25.32
N ILE A 26 1.80 -23.97 -25.66
CA ILE A 26 2.96 -24.86 -25.71
C ILE A 26 4.06 -24.28 -26.62
N SER A 27 3.70 -23.59 -27.70
CA SER A 27 4.67 -22.93 -28.60
C SER A 27 5.48 -21.80 -27.95
N ARG A 28 5.07 -21.32 -26.76
CA ARG A 28 5.79 -20.31 -25.97
C ARG A 28 6.68 -20.93 -24.89
N ILE A 29 6.71 -22.26 -24.80
CA ILE A 29 7.48 -23.02 -23.83
C ILE A 29 8.79 -23.49 -24.47
N ASP A 30 9.87 -23.36 -23.73
CA ASP A 30 11.14 -23.99 -24.09
C ASP A 30 11.31 -25.27 -23.26
N GLU A 31 11.31 -26.43 -23.92
CA GLU A 31 11.34 -27.74 -23.27
C GLU A 31 12.62 -27.98 -22.46
N ASN A 32 13.77 -27.58 -22.99
CA ASN A 32 15.06 -27.73 -22.30
C ASN A 32 15.06 -26.93 -20.99
N LEU A 33 14.55 -25.70 -21.06
CA LEU A 33 14.41 -24.85 -19.89
C LEU A 33 13.40 -25.41 -18.89
N LEU A 34 12.26 -25.93 -19.37
CA LEU A 34 11.27 -26.58 -18.51
C LEU A 34 11.90 -27.74 -17.71
N ASN A 35 12.63 -28.63 -18.39
CA ASN A 35 13.33 -29.74 -17.76
C ASN A 35 14.31 -29.25 -16.68
N SER A 36 15.08 -28.20 -16.97
CA SER A 36 16.02 -27.63 -15.99
C SER A 36 15.34 -27.07 -14.72
N PHE A 37 14.11 -26.54 -14.83
CA PHE A 37 13.34 -26.10 -13.65
C PHE A 37 12.89 -27.27 -12.79
N ILE A 38 12.46 -28.37 -13.43
CA ILE A 38 12.02 -29.59 -12.75
C ILE A 38 13.20 -30.23 -12.02
N GLU A 39 14.31 -30.43 -12.71
CA GLU A 39 15.53 -31.05 -12.16
C GLU A 39 16.13 -30.26 -11.00
N SER A 40 16.14 -28.92 -11.09
CA SER A 40 16.69 -28.05 -10.04
C SER A 40 15.85 -28.01 -8.75
N LYS A 41 14.62 -28.54 -8.78
CA LYS A 41 13.63 -28.49 -7.68
C LYS A 41 13.38 -27.06 -7.16
N ILE A 42 13.59 -26.06 -8.01
CA ILE A 42 13.55 -24.65 -7.59
C ILE A 42 12.16 -24.20 -7.17
N ILE A 43 11.12 -24.75 -7.82
CA ILE A 43 9.70 -24.49 -7.48
C ILE A 43 9.41 -24.96 -6.05
N THR A 44 9.83 -26.17 -5.69
CA THR A 44 9.68 -26.69 -4.32
C THR A 44 10.40 -25.83 -3.29
N LYS A 45 11.56 -25.24 -3.64
CA LYS A 45 12.28 -24.33 -2.74
C LYS A 45 11.52 -23.01 -2.55
N ILE A 46 11.00 -22.43 -3.63
CA ILE A 46 10.23 -21.17 -3.60
C ILE A 46 9.03 -21.28 -2.66
N PHE A 47 8.25 -22.36 -2.79
CA PHE A 47 7.01 -22.59 -2.04
C PHE A 47 7.20 -23.35 -0.71
N ARG A 48 8.43 -23.66 -0.30
CA ARG A 48 8.68 -24.31 0.99
C ARG A 48 8.22 -23.38 2.14
N GLY A 49 7.33 -23.89 2.98
CA GLY A 49 6.77 -23.15 4.13
C GLY A 49 5.87 -21.99 3.74
N LYS A 50 5.35 -21.97 2.50
CA LYS A 50 4.43 -20.94 2.00
C LYS A 50 3.14 -21.58 1.48
N PRO A 51 2.05 -20.80 1.41
CA PRO A 51 0.82 -21.20 0.77
C PRO A 51 1.05 -21.68 -0.67
N LYS A 52 0.39 -22.76 -1.05
CA LYS A 52 0.54 -23.34 -2.40
C LYS A 52 -0.30 -22.59 -3.43
N PRO A 53 0.18 -22.46 -4.67
CA PRO A 53 -0.64 -21.96 -5.77
C PRO A 53 -1.81 -22.92 -6.05
N ILE A 54 -2.99 -22.35 -6.26
CA ILE A 54 -4.22 -23.08 -6.57
C ILE A 54 -4.87 -22.65 -7.89
N GLU A 55 -4.54 -21.47 -8.40
CA GLU A 55 -5.13 -20.92 -9.63
C GLU A 55 -4.11 -20.13 -10.45
N TYR A 56 -4.13 -20.29 -11.77
CA TYR A 56 -3.37 -19.46 -12.70
C TYR A 56 -4.18 -18.21 -13.09
N LEU A 57 -3.62 -17.03 -12.85
CA LEU A 57 -4.34 -15.75 -12.99
C LEU A 57 -3.92 -14.92 -14.20
N THR A 58 -2.79 -15.20 -14.85
CA THR A 58 -2.16 -14.27 -15.81
C THR A 58 -3.08 -13.84 -16.96
N THR A 59 -3.96 -14.71 -17.42
CA THR A 59 -4.96 -14.47 -18.48
C THR A 59 -6.38 -14.30 -17.95
N SER A 60 -6.57 -14.46 -16.63
CA SER A 60 -7.84 -14.30 -15.95
C SER A 60 -8.32 -12.84 -15.99
N LYS A 61 -9.64 -12.66 -15.87
CA LYS A 61 -10.30 -11.38 -15.62
C LYS A 61 -10.45 -11.06 -14.13
N LYS A 62 -10.01 -11.96 -13.23
CA LYS A 62 -9.91 -11.63 -11.80
C LYS A 62 -8.90 -10.50 -11.58
N PHE A 63 -9.19 -9.62 -10.63
CA PHE A 63 -8.33 -8.46 -10.29
C PHE A 63 -8.09 -7.51 -11.48
N THR A 64 -9.02 -7.49 -12.44
CA THR A 64 -9.02 -6.56 -13.58
C THR A 64 -10.09 -5.48 -13.38
N SER A 65 -9.97 -4.40 -14.14
CA SER A 65 -10.95 -3.33 -14.23
C SER A 65 -10.90 -2.76 -15.66
N PRO A 66 -11.78 -1.82 -16.06
CA PRO A 66 -11.70 -1.16 -17.36
C PRO A 66 -10.29 -0.59 -17.66
N TYR A 67 -9.57 -0.16 -16.62
CA TYR A 67 -8.22 0.42 -16.73
C TYR A 67 -7.09 -0.60 -16.53
N ILE A 68 -7.40 -1.81 -16.04
CA ILE A 68 -6.45 -2.91 -15.82
C ILE A 68 -6.89 -4.09 -16.68
N THR A 69 -6.52 -4.11 -17.95
CA THR A 69 -7.07 -5.08 -18.91
C THR A 69 -6.51 -6.50 -18.78
N ARG A 70 -5.40 -6.67 -18.04
CA ARG A 70 -4.72 -7.95 -17.78
C ARG A 70 -4.47 -8.10 -16.29
N CYS A 71 -4.66 -9.31 -15.77
CA CYS A 71 -4.43 -9.57 -14.35
C CYS A 71 -2.99 -9.20 -13.95
N PRO A 72 -2.81 -8.39 -12.89
CA PRO A 72 -1.49 -8.01 -12.41
C PRO A 72 -0.74 -9.19 -11.76
N HIS A 73 -1.47 -10.17 -11.23
CA HIS A 73 -0.92 -11.34 -10.56
C HIS A 73 -0.59 -12.46 -11.56
N ASN A 74 0.12 -13.49 -11.10
CA ASN A 74 0.32 -14.72 -11.88
C ASN A 74 -0.43 -15.90 -11.28
N PHE A 75 -0.56 -15.97 -9.95
CA PHE A 75 -1.21 -17.08 -9.26
C PHE A 75 -2.00 -16.59 -8.04
N LEU A 76 -3.10 -17.29 -7.73
CA LEU A 76 -3.78 -17.24 -6.43
C LEU A 76 -3.25 -18.38 -5.56
N LEU A 77 -3.03 -18.13 -4.28
CA LEU A 77 -2.59 -19.12 -3.31
C LEU A 77 -3.76 -19.63 -2.44
N GLU A 78 -3.57 -20.77 -1.78
CA GLU A 78 -4.61 -21.43 -0.97
C GLU A 78 -5.15 -20.59 0.21
N ASN A 79 -4.39 -19.59 0.66
CA ASN A 79 -4.78 -18.64 1.69
C ASN A 79 -5.30 -17.30 1.13
N GLU A 80 -5.65 -17.26 -0.15
CA GLU A 80 -6.16 -16.08 -0.88
C GLU A 80 -5.12 -14.98 -1.16
N GLU A 81 -3.87 -15.17 -0.75
CA GLU A 81 -2.78 -14.28 -1.18
C GLU A 81 -2.51 -14.43 -2.68
N THR A 82 -2.02 -13.35 -3.27
CA THR A 82 -1.61 -13.27 -4.66
C THR A 82 -0.10 -13.42 -4.81
N PHE A 83 0.31 -14.11 -5.86
CA PHE A 83 1.71 -14.34 -6.17
C PHE A 83 2.04 -13.88 -7.59
N SER A 84 3.09 -13.08 -7.74
CA SER A 84 3.62 -12.70 -9.06
C SER A 84 5.02 -13.23 -9.28
N VAL A 85 5.33 -13.51 -10.55
CA VAL A 85 6.67 -13.87 -11.01
C VAL A 85 7.17 -12.77 -11.92
N ARG A 86 8.35 -12.23 -11.58
CA ARG A 86 9.12 -11.37 -12.47
C ARG A 86 10.44 -12.03 -12.80
N THR A 87 10.67 -12.28 -14.08
CA THR A 87 11.87 -12.98 -14.54
C THR A 87 12.93 -12.03 -15.06
N PHE A 88 14.18 -12.37 -14.80
CA PHE A 88 15.35 -11.60 -15.24
C PHE A 88 16.39 -12.51 -15.88
N LYS A 89 16.59 -12.34 -17.19
CA LYS A 89 17.61 -13.03 -17.99
C LYS A 89 18.64 -12.05 -18.55
N GLY A 90 19.92 -12.41 -18.42
CA GLY A 90 21.03 -11.69 -19.07
C GLY A 90 21.28 -10.27 -18.54
N LYS A 91 21.81 -9.40 -19.41
CA LYS A 91 22.23 -8.02 -19.08
C LYS A 91 21.08 -7.00 -19.03
N GLY A 92 19.84 -7.41 -19.31
CA GLY A 92 18.69 -6.50 -19.30
C GLY A 92 18.43 -5.94 -17.91
N LYS A 93 18.56 -4.62 -17.74
CA LYS A 93 18.44 -3.96 -16.42
C LYS A 93 17.09 -3.32 -16.16
N MET A 94 16.23 -3.20 -17.17
CA MET A 94 14.99 -2.42 -17.09
C MET A 94 13.76 -3.32 -17.16
N PHE A 95 12.76 -3.06 -16.33
CA PHE A 95 11.47 -3.75 -16.38
C PHE A 95 10.30 -2.78 -16.20
N ALA A 96 9.16 -3.07 -16.82
CA ALA A 96 7.94 -2.28 -16.64
C ALA A 96 6.99 -2.98 -15.65
N PRO A 97 6.39 -2.27 -14.69
CA PRO A 97 5.20 -2.74 -13.98
C PRO A 97 4.09 -3.11 -14.97
N LYS A 98 3.30 -4.16 -14.67
CA LYS A 98 2.31 -4.68 -15.63
C LYS A 98 1.18 -3.69 -15.92
N VAL A 99 0.76 -2.93 -14.91
CA VAL A 99 -0.39 -2.01 -14.98
C VAL A 99 0.05 -0.63 -15.49
N VAL A 100 0.89 0.06 -14.71
CA VAL A 100 1.24 1.46 -14.97
C VAL A 100 2.49 1.64 -15.84
N GLY A 101 3.25 0.58 -16.10
CA GLY A 101 4.55 0.68 -16.78
C GLY A 101 4.46 0.84 -18.30
N GLN A 102 3.32 0.47 -18.91
CA GLN A 102 3.05 0.58 -20.35
C GLN A 102 1.57 0.89 -20.59
N ALA A 103 1.13 2.04 -20.08
CA ALA A 103 -0.27 2.44 -20.09
C ALA A 103 -0.62 3.32 -21.30
N GLY A 104 -1.82 3.13 -21.85
CA GLY A 104 -2.46 4.09 -22.76
C GLY A 104 -3.02 5.30 -22.02
N ASP A 105 -3.58 6.26 -22.75
CA ASP A 105 -3.98 7.56 -22.20
C ASP A 105 -5.03 7.44 -21.08
N GLU A 106 -6.06 6.62 -21.26
CA GLU A 106 -7.12 6.38 -20.26
C GLU A 106 -6.54 5.75 -18.98
N THR A 107 -5.84 4.62 -19.10
CA THR A 107 -5.19 3.94 -17.97
C THR A 107 -4.21 4.86 -17.25
N PHE A 108 -3.42 5.66 -17.99
CA PHE A 108 -2.45 6.54 -17.38
C PHE A 108 -3.12 7.65 -16.56
N ASN A 109 -4.18 8.27 -17.10
CA ASN A 109 -4.93 9.30 -16.38
C ASN A 109 -5.72 8.74 -15.19
N HIS A 110 -6.20 7.49 -15.27
CA HIS A 110 -6.85 6.84 -14.13
C HIS A 110 -5.90 6.71 -12.93
N PHE A 111 -4.62 6.37 -13.14
CA PHE A 111 -3.66 6.16 -12.05
C PHE A 111 -2.84 7.39 -11.65
N PHE A 112 -2.62 8.33 -12.56
CA PHE A 112 -1.74 9.48 -12.34
C PHE A 112 -2.43 10.84 -12.49
N GLY A 113 -3.68 10.88 -12.97
CA GLY A 113 -4.37 12.13 -13.32
C GLY A 113 -4.53 13.08 -12.13
N ASP A 114 -4.78 12.55 -10.93
CA ASP A 114 -4.97 13.36 -9.73
C ASP A 114 -3.68 14.10 -9.28
N LEU A 115 -2.51 13.73 -9.83
CA LEU A 115 -1.23 14.40 -9.57
C LEU A 115 -1.04 15.66 -10.43
N TYR A 116 -1.94 15.94 -11.37
CA TYR A 116 -1.81 17.03 -12.33
C TYR A 116 -3.14 17.79 -12.49
N ALA A 117 -3.07 19.11 -12.65
CA ALA A 117 -4.27 19.94 -12.76
C ALA A 117 -5.06 19.68 -14.06
N GLU A 118 -4.38 19.23 -15.10
CA GLU A 118 -4.95 18.95 -16.41
C GLU A 118 -4.90 17.46 -16.74
N THR A 119 -5.75 17.02 -17.68
CA THR A 119 -5.64 15.68 -18.25
C THR A 119 -4.28 15.50 -18.92
N ILE A 120 -3.59 14.43 -18.55
CA ILE A 120 -2.27 14.10 -19.06
C ILE A 120 -2.41 13.59 -20.50
N ASN A 121 -1.66 14.19 -21.40
CA ASN A 121 -1.63 13.86 -22.82
C ASN A 121 -0.19 13.97 -23.34
N ARG A 122 0.02 13.70 -24.63
CA ARG A 122 1.37 13.68 -25.22
C ARG A 122 2.10 15.03 -25.13
N ASN A 123 1.38 16.15 -25.11
CA ASN A 123 1.97 17.49 -25.07
C ASN A 123 2.49 17.85 -23.68
N ASN A 124 1.77 17.47 -22.61
CA ASN A 124 2.14 17.81 -21.24
C ASN A 124 2.87 16.67 -20.48
N PHE A 125 2.87 15.42 -20.97
CA PHE A 125 3.48 14.26 -20.31
C PHE A 125 4.94 14.49 -19.87
N LYS A 126 5.77 15.09 -20.72
CA LYS A 126 7.18 15.36 -20.39
C LYS A 126 7.30 16.32 -19.21
N ASN A 127 6.50 17.39 -19.20
CA ASN A 127 6.49 18.38 -18.13
C ASN A 127 5.94 17.77 -16.83
N PHE A 128 4.85 17.02 -16.93
CA PHE A 128 4.29 16.25 -15.82
C PHE A 128 5.36 15.36 -15.17
N CYS A 129 6.05 14.54 -15.95
CA CYS A 129 7.11 13.67 -15.45
C CYS A 129 8.27 14.44 -14.79
N LEU A 130 8.71 15.55 -15.38
CA LEU A 130 9.82 16.35 -14.86
C LEU A 130 9.48 17.07 -13.56
N THR A 131 8.20 17.35 -13.30
CA THR A 131 7.76 18.12 -12.12
C THR A 131 7.16 17.26 -11.02
N LYS A 132 6.71 16.05 -11.34
CA LYS A 132 5.98 15.15 -10.42
C LYS A 132 6.66 13.81 -10.17
N ILE A 133 7.95 13.65 -10.51
CA ILE A 133 8.64 12.35 -10.42
C ILE A 133 8.62 11.74 -9.01
N ASN A 134 8.71 12.56 -7.98
CA ASN A 134 8.68 12.16 -6.57
C ASN A 134 7.31 11.61 -6.14
N GLU A 135 6.24 12.03 -6.79
CA GLU A 135 4.87 11.55 -6.57
C GLU A 135 4.51 10.37 -7.49
N ILE A 136 5.07 10.33 -8.71
CA ILE A 136 4.92 9.23 -9.67
C ILE A 136 5.61 7.95 -9.17
N LEU A 137 6.84 8.07 -8.68
CA LEU A 137 7.68 6.90 -8.36
C LEU A 137 7.07 5.96 -7.31
N PRO A 138 6.48 6.43 -6.19
CA PRO A 138 5.80 5.58 -5.23
C PRO A 138 4.72 4.70 -5.87
N ILE A 139 3.89 5.27 -6.75
CA ILE A 139 2.84 4.55 -7.47
C ILE A 139 3.47 3.47 -8.37
N VAL A 140 4.53 3.82 -9.11
CA VAL A 140 5.22 2.90 -10.02
C VAL A 140 5.86 1.72 -9.26
N VAL A 141 6.49 1.99 -8.10
CA VAL A 141 7.08 0.95 -7.25
C VAL A 141 6.01 0.07 -6.63
N ASP A 142 4.90 0.64 -6.18
CA ASP A 142 3.77 -0.11 -5.65
C ASP A 142 3.22 -1.10 -6.68
N TYR A 143 2.99 -0.66 -7.93
CA TYR A 143 2.57 -1.56 -9.01
C TYR A 143 3.66 -2.52 -9.50
N ALA A 144 4.94 -2.25 -9.20
CA ALA A 144 6.01 -3.21 -9.45
C ALA A 144 5.93 -4.42 -8.51
N LEU A 145 5.35 -4.22 -7.33
CA LEU A 145 5.23 -5.16 -6.21
C LEU A 145 3.76 -5.40 -5.83
N VAL A 146 2.88 -5.37 -6.83
CA VAL A 146 1.41 -5.36 -6.68
C VAL A 146 0.81 -6.60 -6.00
N SER A 147 1.54 -7.72 -5.96
CA SER A 147 1.05 -8.95 -5.32
C SER A 147 1.52 -9.03 -3.87
N ASP A 148 0.84 -9.82 -3.05
CA ASP A 148 1.23 -10.05 -1.65
C ASP A 148 2.63 -10.66 -1.57
N LEU A 149 2.91 -11.61 -2.46
CA LEU A 149 4.22 -12.21 -2.67
C LEU A 149 4.74 -11.94 -4.09
N ASN A 150 5.90 -11.28 -4.19
CA ASN A 150 6.55 -10.97 -5.46
C ASN A 150 7.84 -11.77 -5.61
N CYS A 151 7.83 -12.78 -6.49
CA CYS A 151 8.99 -13.60 -6.79
C CYS A 151 9.82 -12.99 -7.92
N TRP A 152 11.02 -12.54 -7.58
CA TRP A 152 12.02 -12.12 -8.54
C TRP A 152 12.90 -13.32 -8.86
N PHE A 153 12.78 -13.82 -10.08
CA PHE A 153 13.41 -15.05 -10.52
C PHE A 153 14.51 -14.76 -11.54
N TYR A 154 15.73 -15.17 -11.22
CA TYR A 154 16.93 -14.82 -11.98
C TYR A 154 17.52 -16.06 -12.64
N ARG A 155 17.97 -15.88 -13.89
CA ARG A 155 18.83 -16.85 -14.57
C ARG A 155 20.15 -16.19 -14.93
N LYS A 156 21.23 -16.77 -14.40
CA LYS A 156 22.61 -16.49 -14.81
C LYS A 156 23.21 -17.79 -15.31
N GLU A 157 23.49 -17.85 -16.61
CA GLU A 157 23.91 -19.09 -17.29
C GLU A 157 22.89 -20.21 -17.01
N ASP A 158 23.30 -21.29 -16.36
CA ASP A 158 22.45 -22.44 -16.00
C ASP A 158 22.11 -22.52 -14.51
N GLN A 159 22.38 -21.45 -13.76
CA GLN A 159 21.99 -21.33 -12.37
C GLN A 159 20.76 -20.45 -12.20
N PHE A 160 19.87 -20.90 -11.31
CA PHE A 160 18.68 -20.17 -10.90
C PHE A 160 18.83 -19.65 -9.47
N SER A 161 18.45 -18.40 -9.27
CA SER A 161 18.27 -17.82 -7.94
C SER A 161 16.94 -17.07 -7.89
N TYR A 162 16.45 -16.82 -6.69
CA TYR A 162 15.22 -16.08 -6.50
C TYR A 162 15.26 -15.24 -5.23
N GLU A 163 14.39 -14.24 -5.20
CA GLU A 163 14.08 -13.42 -4.04
C GLU A 163 12.56 -13.32 -3.92
N ILE A 164 12.04 -13.43 -2.70
CA ILE A 164 10.62 -13.22 -2.41
C ILE A 164 10.51 -11.92 -1.64
N LEU A 165 9.81 -10.95 -2.23
CA LEU A 165 9.49 -9.68 -1.60
C LEU A 165 8.02 -9.73 -1.16
N LYS A 166 7.77 -9.65 0.14
CA LYS A 166 6.40 -9.50 0.65
C LYS A 166 5.98 -8.04 0.58
N ARG A 167 4.72 -7.78 0.23
CA ARG A 167 4.19 -6.42 0.15
C ARG A 167 4.10 -5.74 1.51
N ASP A 168 3.71 -6.48 2.54
CA ASP A 168 3.53 -5.97 3.91
C ASP A 168 4.83 -5.52 4.56
N ASP A 169 5.97 -6.06 4.12
CA ASP A 169 7.28 -5.67 4.60
C ASP A 169 7.73 -4.31 4.01
N LEU A 170 6.98 -3.75 3.05
CA LEU A 170 7.38 -2.55 2.33
C LEU A 170 6.72 -1.30 2.91
N PRO A 171 7.53 -0.31 3.35
CA PRO A 171 7.00 0.92 3.89
C PRO A 171 6.23 1.73 2.84
N GLU A 172 5.42 2.68 3.31
CA GLU A 172 4.90 3.73 2.43
C GLU A 172 6.08 4.58 1.92
N LEU A 173 6.28 4.58 0.59
CA LEU A 173 7.42 5.22 -0.05
C LEU A 173 7.13 6.69 -0.29
N THR A 174 8.00 7.56 0.22
CA THR A 174 7.99 9.00 -0.06
C THR A 174 9.38 9.43 -0.49
N TYR A 175 9.47 10.24 -1.54
CA TYR A 175 10.75 10.72 -2.08
C TYR A 175 10.78 12.26 -2.10
N ASN A 176 11.95 12.84 -1.84
CA ASN A 176 12.17 14.27 -2.01
C ASN A 176 12.52 14.57 -3.47
N PHE A 177 11.89 15.59 -4.05
CA PHE A 177 12.14 15.97 -5.45
C PHE A 177 13.61 16.34 -5.71
N SER A 178 14.29 16.97 -4.74
CA SER A 178 15.69 17.38 -4.83
C SER A 178 16.68 16.23 -5.00
N ASP A 179 16.28 15.00 -4.66
CA ASP A 179 17.13 13.81 -4.83
C ASP A 179 17.17 13.28 -6.27
N PHE A 180 16.30 13.82 -7.13
CA PHE A 180 16.19 13.40 -8.51
C PHE A 180 17.01 14.27 -9.45
N SER A 181 17.57 13.62 -10.47
CA SER A 181 18.14 14.30 -11.64
C SER A 181 17.76 13.57 -12.91
N PHE A 182 17.73 14.30 -14.01
CA PHE A 182 17.31 13.81 -15.32
C PHE A 182 18.45 13.96 -16.31
N THR A 183 18.63 12.99 -17.21
CA THR A 183 19.60 13.15 -18.30
C THR A 183 19.16 14.22 -19.31
N LYS A 184 17.86 14.52 -19.37
CA LYS A 184 17.26 15.59 -20.18
C LYS A 184 16.39 16.45 -19.26
N PRO A 185 16.90 17.57 -18.71
CA PRO A 185 16.23 18.31 -17.63
C PRO A 185 15.04 19.16 -18.10
N THR A 186 14.80 19.26 -19.41
CA THR A 186 13.71 20.07 -19.98
C THR A 186 12.88 19.25 -20.97
N ALA A 187 11.61 19.59 -21.12
CA ALA A 187 10.73 18.92 -22.08
C ALA A 187 11.25 19.02 -23.53
N ALA A 188 11.90 20.14 -23.88
CA ALA A 188 12.50 20.37 -25.19
C ALA A 188 13.72 19.47 -25.45
N SER A 189 14.56 19.21 -24.43
CA SER A 189 15.71 18.31 -24.56
C SER A 189 15.33 16.84 -24.55
N TRP A 190 14.15 16.51 -24.01
CA TRP A 190 13.61 15.15 -24.00
C TRP A 190 13.10 14.74 -25.38
N ASN A 191 13.81 13.85 -26.08
CA ASN A 191 13.31 13.23 -27.32
C ASN A 191 12.32 12.08 -27.03
N GLU A 192 12.73 10.82 -27.16
CA GLU A 192 11.90 9.63 -26.92
C GLU A 192 12.06 9.06 -25.51
N SER A 193 13.22 9.18 -24.88
CA SER A 193 13.48 8.63 -23.55
C SER A 193 14.20 9.63 -22.65
N ASN A 194 14.00 9.50 -21.34
CA ASN A 194 14.70 10.25 -20.32
C ASN A 194 15.05 9.33 -19.15
N THR A 195 16.30 9.36 -18.75
CA THR A 195 16.79 8.56 -17.63
C THR A 195 16.66 9.37 -16.37
N VAL A 196 15.95 8.83 -15.40
CA VAL A 196 15.84 9.40 -14.06
C VAL A 196 16.89 8.76 -13.18
N LYS A 197 17.68 9.60 -12.51
CA LYS A 197 18.59 9.20 -11.46
C LYS A 197 18.03 9.64 -10.11
N PHE A 198 18.13 8.78 -9.11
CA PHE A 198 17.88 9.10 -7.71
C PHE A 198 19.20 8.96 -6.97
N LYS A 199 19.65 10.03 -6.30
CA LYS A 199 20.96 10.11 -5.64
C LYS A 199 22.12 9.63 -6.53
N GLY A 200 22.13 10.10 -7.77
CA GLY A 200 23.15 9.79 -8.77
C GLY A 200 23.03 8.41 -9.46
N LYS A 201 22.16 7.50 -8.98
CA LYS A 201 21.96 6.16 -9.57
C LYS A 201 20.75 6.13 -10.49
N THR A 202 20.88 5.50 -11.66
CA THR A 202 19.74 5.30 -12.58
C THR A 202 18.69 4.41 -11.94
N VAL A 203 17.46 4.90 -11.78
CA VAL A 203 16.36 4.17 -11.14
C VAL A 203 15.16 3.97 -12.05
N LEU A 204 14.95 4.89 -12.99
CA LEU A 204 13.80 4.88 -13.88
C LEU A 204 14.21 5.29 -15.29
N GLU A 205 13.47 4.82 -16.28
CA GLU A 205 13.47 5.36 -17.63
C GLU A 205 12.03 5.65 -18.04
N LEU A 206 11.83 6.88 -18.46
CA LEU A 206 10.56 7.41 -18.92
C LEU A 206 10.61 7.52 -20.45
N GLN A 207 9.59 7.07 -21.15
CA GLN A 207 9.58 7.08 -22.60
C GLN A 207 8.23 7.51 -23.17
N LEU A 208 8.33 8.33 -24.22
CA LEU A 208 7.24 8.74 -25.08
C LEU A 208 7.66 8.45 -26.52
N HIS A 209 7.14 7.38 -27.11
CA HIS A 209 7.48 7.00 -28.47
C HIS A 209 6.81 7.94 -29.48
N ASN A 210 7.53 8.35 -30.52
CA ASN A 210 6.98 9.23 -31.56
C ASN A 210 5.90 8.53 -32.41
N ASN A 211 6.07 7.23 -32.66
CA ASN A 211 5.25 6.47 -33.62
C ASN A 211 4.31 5.44 -32.96
N ARG A 212 4.11 5.50 -31.64
CA ARG A 212 3.24 4.57 -30.89
C ARG A 212 2.48 5.34 -29.82
N SER A 213 1.22 4.97 -29.62
CA SER A 213 0.41 5.47 -28.51
C SER A 213 0.90 4.88 -27.18
N GLY A 214 0.68 5.62 -26.10
CA GLY A 214 0.99 5.19 -24.74
C GLY A 214 2.33 5.68 -24.18
N TYR A 215 2.41 5.57 -22.86
CA TYR A 215 3.53 6.00 -22.03
C TYR A 215 4.25 4.78 -21.48
N LYS A 216 5.57 4.84 -21.43
CA LYS A 216 6.36 3.73 -20.92
C LYS A 216 7.28 4.17 -19.79
N ILE A 217 7.09 3.53 -18.65
CA ILE A 217 7.85 3.73 -17.42
C ILE A 217 8.52 2.41 -17.06
N ARG A 218 9.85 2.43 -16.96
CA ARG A 218 10.64 1.24 -16.64
C ARG A 218 11.52 1.49 -15.43
N LEU A 219 11.55 0.54 -14.50
CA LEU A 219 12.39 0.53 -13.32
C LEU A 219 13.71 -0.19 -13.59
N HIS A 220 14.79 0.29 -12.98
CA HIS A 220 16.11 -0.31 -13.07
C HIS A 220 16.30 -1.39 -11.99
N ARG A 221 16.29 -2.67 -12.37
CA ARG A 221 16.29 -3.82 -11.45
C ARG A 221 17.41 -3.80 -10.41
N GLU A 222 18.64 -3.44 -10.80
CA GLU A 222 19.80 -3.52 -9.90
C GLU A 222 19.80 -2.40 -8.87
N ASN A 223 19.15 -1.28 -9.19
CA ASN A 223 19.03 -0.12 -8.31
C ASN A 223 17.64 -0.07 -7.67
N PHE A 224 16.73 -0.97 -8.05
CA PHE A 224 15.40 -1.07 -7.45
C PHE A 224 15.48 -1.41 -5.97
N PRO A 225 16.34 -2.33 -5.49
CA PRO A 225 16.57 -2.47 -4.06
C PRO A 225 17.02 -1.16 -3.41
N ALA A 226 17.73 -0.27 -4.09
CA ALA A 226 18.08 1.04 -3.53
C ALA A 226 16.88 2.01 -3.45
N LEU A 227 15.81 1.79 -4.23
CA LEU A 227 14.54 2.49 -4.06
C LEU A 227 13.72 1.96 -2.88
N LEU A 228 13.94 0.70 -2.51
CA LEU A 228 13.31 0.03 -1.37
C LEU A 228 14.14 0.19 -0.08
N LYS A 229 15.45 0.31 -0.22
CA LYS A 229 16.39 0.50 0.89
C LYS A 229 16.23 1.92 1.40
N LYS A 230 15.84 1.98 2.66
CA LYS A 230 15.82 3.16 3.51
C LYS A 230 17.07 4.03 3.24
N GLU A 231 16.87 5.24 2.75
CA GLU A 231 17.00 6.32 3.72
C GLU A 231 15.75 6.21 4.57
N LYS A 232 15.88 6.17 5.91
CA LYS A 232 14.73 6.18 6.81
C LYS A 232 14.02 7.52 6.63
N VAL A 233 13.29 7.67 5.52
CA VAL A 233 12.30 8.71 5.39
C VAL A 233 11.22 8.28 6.36
N ILE A 234 11.20 9.00 7.49
CA ILE A 234 10.22 8.92 8.55
C ILE A 234 8.86 8.60 7.92
N ASN A 235 8.27 7.45 8.24
CA ASN A 235 6.96 7.04 7.72
C ASN A 235 6.05 6.68 8.90
N ASN A 236 4.73 6.70 8.69
CA ASN A 236 3.77 6.55 9.78
C ASN A 236 3.90 5.18 10.51
N SER A 237 4.34 4.13 9.82
CA SER A 237 4.56 2.82 10.49
C SER A 237 5.78 2.87 11.40
N MET A 238 6.89 3.46 10.94
CA MET A 238 8.08 3.63 11.77
C MET A 238 7.80 4.58 12.93
N LEU A 239 7.04 5.66 12.72
CA LEU A 239 6.62 6.56 13.79
C LEU A 239 5.72 5.85 14.80
N GLY A 240 4.79 5.01 14.34
CA GLY A 240 3.95 4.19 15.23
C GLY A 240 4.81 3.30 16.12
N ASP A 241 5.71 2.51 15.53
CA ASP A 241 6.65 1.66 16.26
C ASP A 241 7.54 2.48 17.22
N THR A 242 8.00 3.66 16.80
CA THR A 242 8.84 4.54 17.62
C THR A 242 8.08 5.13 18.79
N ALA A 243 6.83 5.55 18.58
CA ALA A 243 5.96 6.05 19.65
C ALA A 243 5.59 4.95 20.65
N GLU A 244 5.24 3.75 20.18
CA GLU A 244 5.01 2.58 21.04
C GLU A 244 6.25 2.27 21.89
N LEU A 245 7.44 2.20 21.28
CA LEU A 245 8.68 1.95 22.00
C LEU A 245 9.01 3.06 23.01
N ALA A 246 8.74 4.32 22.67
CA ALA A 246 8.93 5.44 23.59
C ALA A 246 8.05 5.30 24.84
N ILE A 247 6.79 4.88 24.70
CA ILE A 247 5.90 4.61 25.84
C ILE A 247 6.47 3.47 26.69
N CYS A 248 6.91 2.38 26.07
CA CYS A 248 7.57 1.30 26.80
C CYS A 248 8.76 1.81 27.61
N ASN A 249 9.58 2.69 27.06
CA ASN A 249 10.73 3.25 27.76
C ASN A 249 10.35 4.21 28.91
N VAL A 250 9.32 5.04 28.72
CA VAL A 250 8.85 6.00 29.74
C VAL A 250 8.19 5.32 30.95
N PHE A 251 7.64 4.13 30.74
CA PHE A 251 6.94 3.34 31.76
C PHE A 251 7.65 2.04 32.14
N GLU A 252 8.89 1.85 31.65
CA GLU A 252 9.72 0.66 31.93
C GLU A 252 9.02 -0.68 31.61
N LEU A 253 8.25 -0.71 30.51
CA LEU A 253 7.51 -1.89 30.07
C LEU A 253 8.36 -2.79 29.16
N ASP A 254 8.13 -4.10 29.24
CA ASP A 254 8.67 -5.06 28.28
C ASP A 254 7.96 -4.90 26.92
N PRO A 255 8.66 -4.55 25.83
CA PRO A 255 8.09 -4.48 24.47
C PRO A 255 7.73 -5.87 23.90
N GLY A 256 7.92 -6.94 24.67
CA GLY A 256 7.44 -8.29 24.37
C GLY A 256 8.36 -9.07 23.43
N LYS A 257 7.90 -10.27 23.05
CA LYS A 257 8.71 -11.26 22.28
C LYS A 257 9.19 -10.77 20.91
N ASP A 258 8.55 -9.77 20.34
CA ASP A 258 8.96 -9.12 19.08
C ASP A 258 9.61 -7.75 19.33
N SER A 259 10.31 -7.57 20.47
CA SER A 259 11.08 -6.35 20.79
C SER A 259 11.98 -5.90 19.64
N ASP A 260 12.56 -6.87 18.93
CA ASP A 260 13.38 -6.65 17.74
C ASP A 260 12.63 -5.85 16.67
N ARG A 261 11.31 -6.00 16.51
CA ARG A 261 10.53 -5.21 15.54
C ARG A 261 10.56 -3.73 15.90
N LEU A 262 10.17 -3.40 17.13
CA LEU A 262 10.12 -2.02 17.60
C LEU A 262 11.51 -1.39 17.57
N VAL A 263 12.51 -2.09 18.10
CA VAL A 263 13.90 -1.59 18.15
C VAL A 263 14.49 -1.42 16.75
N ASN A 264 14.32 -2.40 15.85
CA ASN A 264 14.90 -2.34 14.50
C ASN A 264 14.19 -1.33 13.58
N ASN A 265 12.89 -1.10 13.79
CA ASN A 265 12.11 -0.17 12.97
C ASN A 265 12.26 1.28 13.41
N SER A 266 12.45 1.52 14.72
CA SER A 266 12.55 2.86 15.29
C SER A 266 13.81 3.59 14.87
N ASP A 267 13.77 4.91 14.93
CA ASP A 267 14.92 5.78 14.76
C ASP A 267 15.36 6.35 16.12
N GLU A 268 16.67 6.42 16.37
CA GLU A 268 17.21 6.76 17.69
C GLU A 268 16.96 8.22 18.08
N GLU A 269 17.10 9.15 17.13
CA GLU A 269 16.86 10.58 17.36
C GLU A 269 15.35 10.82 17.61
N ILE A 270 14.50 10.21 16.79
CA ILE A 270 13.04 10.34 16.92
C ILE A 270 12.53 9.66 18.19
N LEU A 271 13.09 8.50 18.55
CA LEU A 271 12.76 7.81 19.80
C LEU A 271 13.07 8.69 21.00
N THR A 272 14.23 9.33 21.00
CA THR A 272 14.63 10.27 22.07
C THR A 272 13.66 11.45 22.16
N ALA A 273 13.24 12.01 21.02
CA ALA A 273 12.25 13.08 20.98
C ALA A 273 10.89 12.66 21.57
N PHE A 274 10.37 11.48 21.19
CA PHE A 274 9.12 10.95 21.75
C PHE A 274 9.23 10.64 23.25
N ILE A 275 10.35 10.07 23.72
CA ILE A 275 10.57 9.79 25.15
C ILE A 275 10.51 11.10 25.95
N THR A 276 11.21 12.14 25.48
CA THR A 276 11.18 13.47 26.12
C THR A 276 9.76 14.02 26.13
N HIS A 277 9.09 14.07 24.97
CA HIS A 277 7.73 14.59 24.85
C HIS A 277 6.73 13.86 25.76
N TYR A 278 6.72 12.53 25.77
CA TYR A 278 5.82 11.75 26.62
C TYR A 278 6.18 11.83 28.11
N SER A 279 7.46 11.99 28.45
CA SER A 279 7.89 12.18 29.85
C SER A 279 7.45 13.53 30.40
N GLU A 280 7.61 14.60 29.63
CA GLU A 280 7.24 15.97 30.01
C GLU A 280 5.71 16.13 30.13
N ASN A 281 4.96 15.48 29.23
CA ASN A 281 3.50 15.59 29.17
C ASN A 281 2.78 14.37 29.79
N LYS A 282 3.49 13.60 30.64
CA LYS A 282 3.04 12.29 31.15
C LYS A 282 1.66 12.33 31.80
N LYS A 283 1.37 13.35 32.60
CA LYS A 283 0.10 13.48 33.33
C LYS A 283 -1.09 13.81 32.43
N GLU A 284 -0.85 14.49 31.32
CA GLU A 284 -1.90 14.91 30.39
C GLU A 284 -2.20 13.79 29.38
N LEU A 285 -1.17 13.13 28.87
CA LEU A 285 -1.29 12.14 27.81
C LEU A 285 -1.65 10.74 28.32
N PHE A 286 -1.37 10.44 29.59
CA PHE A 286 -1.63 9.14 30.21
C PHE A 286 -2.48 9.31 31.47
N PRO A 287 -3.81 9.48 31.31
CA PRO A 287 -4.72 9.60 32.45
C PRO A 287 -4.71 8.35 33.35
N LEU A 288 -4.39 7.20 32.77
CA LEU A 288 -4.11 5.95 33.46
C LEU A 288 -2.72 5.44 33.05
N ILE A 289 -2.04 4.76 33.96
CA ILE A 289 -0.67 4.27 33.75
C ILE A 289 -0.70 3.04 32.83
N PRO A 290 0.08 3.02 31.72
CA PRO A 290 0.34 1.81 30.97
C PRO A 290 1.08 0.77 31.83
N ILE A 291 0.55 -0.46 31.89
CA ILE A 291 1.11 -1.55 32.70
C ILE A 291 1.63 -2.72 31.86
N LYS A 292 1.22 -2.80 30.60
CA LYS A 292 1.63 -3.87 29.69
C LYS A 292 1.49 -3.44 28.23
N TYR A 293 2.50 -3.73 27.42
CA TYR A 293 2.42 -3.61 25.97
C TYR A 293 1.76 -4.86 25.34
N ALA A 294 0.86 -4.61 24.38
CA ALA A 294 0.00 -5.61 23.74
C ALA A 294 0.00 -5.54 22.20
N GLY A 295 0.71 -4.58 21.59
CA GLY A 295 0.71 -4.35 20.13
C GLY A 295 1.23 -5.53 19.28
N THR A 296 1.80 -6.57 19.90
CA THR A 296 2.26 -7.82 19.25
C THR A 296 1.32 -9.01 19.47
N GLU A 297 0.25 -8.83 20.26
CA GLU A 297 -0.75 -9.88 20.48
C GLU A 297 -1.57 -10.11 19.20
N LYS A 298 -1.91 -11.38 18.94
CA LYS A 298 -2.73 -11.77 17.79
C LYS A 298 -4.21 -11.63 18.14
N ARG A 299 -5.02 -11.06 17.24
CA ARG A 299 -6.49 -11.14 17.35
C ARG A 299 -6.98 -12.57 17.01
N GLU A 300 -8.23 -12.88 17.39
CA GLU A 300 -8.89 -14.17 17.15
C GLU A 300 -8.92 -14.58 15.67
N ARG A 301 -8.87 -13.61 14.74
CA ARG A 301 -8.77 -13.86 13.30
C ARG A 301 -7.33 -14.25 12.94
N GLY A 302 -7.03 -15.53 13.12
CA GLY A 302 -5.85 -16.27 12.65
C GLY A 302 -4.69 -15.49 12.00
N SER A 303 -3.55 -15.54 12.66
CA SER A 303 -2.18 -15.30 12.16
C SER A 303 -1.73 -13.88 11.72
N HIS A 304 -2.56 -12.98 11.17
CA HIS A 304 -2.03 -11.74 10.54
C HIS A 304 -2.68 -10.39 10.90
N SER A 305 -3.80 -10.32 11.64
CA SER A 305 -4.33 -9.01 12.11
C SER A 305 -3.69 -8.60 13.44
N LYS A 306 -3.07 -7.42 13.46
CA LYS A 306 -2.52 -6.80 14.69
C LYS A 306 -3.63 -6.54 15.72
N SER A 307 -3.28 -6.64 17.00
CA SER A 307 -4.16 -6.21 18.11
C SER A 307 -4.70 -4.80 17.87
N GLY A 308 -5.95 -4.56 18.27
CA GLY A 308 -6.50 -3.20 18.34
C GLY A 308 -6.03 -2.40 19.54
N VAL A 309 -5.39 -3.11 20.47
CA VAL A 309 -4.88 -2.62 21.74
C VAL A 309 -3.35 -2.64 21.66
N ASP A 310 -2.75 -1.47 21.82
CA ASP A 310 -1.31 -1.32 21.87
C ASP A 310 -0.80 -1.43 23.32
N PHE A 311 -1.58 -0.93 24.29
CA PHE A 311 -1.26 -1.02 25.72
C PHE A 311 -2.49 -1.34 26.57
N TYR A 312 -2.30 -2.18 27.57
CA TYR A 312 -3.22 -2.26 28.71
C TYR A 312 -2.79 -1.24 29.76
N LEU A 313 -3.77 -0.51 30.27
CA LEU A 313 -3.61 0.46 31.33
C LEU A 313 -4.08 -0.13 32.67
N GLU A 314 -3.82 0.58 33.76
CA GLU A 314 -4.46 0.29 35.04
C GLU A 314 -5.99 0.32 34.93
N GLN A 315 -6.66 -0.25 35.93
CA GLN A 315 -8.13 -0.29 36.01
C GLN A 315 -8.79 -1.00 34.82
N GLU A 316 -8.11 -1.99 34.23
CA GLU A 316 -8.61 -2.79 33.10
C GLU A 316 -8.94 -1.97 31.84
N ASN A 317 -8.35 -0.78 31.70
CA ASN A 317 -8.51 0.07 30.53
C ASN A 317 -7.47 -0.27 29.44
N SER A 318 -7.70 0.25 28.24
CA SER A 318 -6.90 0.00 27.05
C SER A 318 -6.55 1.28 26.30
N LEU A 319 -5.40 1.27 25.62
CA LEU A 319 -4.90 2.39 24.82
C LEU A 319 -4.46 1.89 23.44
N SER A 320 -4.88 2.63 22.41
CA SER A 320 -4.31 2.53 21.07
C SER A 320 -3.48 3.78 20.74
N VAL A 321 -2.46 3.62 19.92
CA VAL A 321 -1.55 4.69 19.49
C VAL A 321 -1.71 4.92 17.98
N LYS A 322 -1.85 6.18 17.59
CA LYS A 322 -1.84 6.59 16.18
C LYS A 322 -0.85 7.73 15.98
N THR A 323 -0.05 7.63 14.94
CA THR A 323 0.93 8.67 14.61
C THR A 323 0.77 9.17 13.18
N ASN A 324 1.09 10.45 12.96
CA ASN A 324 1.11 11.06 11.64
C ASN A 324 2.33 11.96 11.44
N LYS A 325 2.86 12.00 10.21
CA LYS A 325 3.96 12.90 9.80
C LYS A 325 3.55 14.10 8.93
N SER A 326 2.28 14.19 8.56
CA SER A 326 1.86 15.00 7.41
C SER A 326 0.69 15.91 7.72
N LYS A 327 0.61 17.04 7.02
CA LYS A 327 -0.57 17.91 6.94
C LYS A 327 -1.85 17.21 6.44
N SER A 328 -1.75 15.97 5.92
CA SER A 328 -2.94 15.23 5.49
C SER A 328 -3.71 14.61 6.66
N TYR A 329 -3.06 14.42 7.82
CA TYR A 329 -3.64 13.83 9.03
C TYR A 329 -4.39 12.51 8.79
N LYS A 330 -4.00 11.74 7.76
CA LYS A 330 -4.78 10.56 7.34
C LYS A 330 -4.53 9.37 8.26
N VAL A 331 -5.59 8.83 8.86
CA VAL A 331 -5.55 7.64 9.73
C VAL A 331 -6.51 6.57 9.22
N CYS A 332 -6.07 5.33 9.23
CA CYS A 332 -6.82 4.17 8.74
C CYS A 332 -7.36 3.36 9.93
N PRO A 333 -8.65 2.98 9.95
CA PRO A 333 -9.12 1.92 10.83
C PRO A 333 -8.33 0.63 10.57
N PRO A 334 -7.73 -0.03 11.59
CA PRO A 334 -6.81 -1.14 11.37
C PRO A 334 -7.41 -2.35 10.65
N GLU A 335 -8.64 -2.75 10.99
CA GLU A 335 -9.27 -3.95 10.42
C GLU A 335 -9.99 -3.69 9.11
N ILE A 336 -10.76 -2.60 9.06
CA ILE A 336 -11.73 -2.35 7.99
C ILE A 336 -11.35 -1.17 7.11
N GLY A 337 -10.22 -0.50 7.36
CA GLY A 337 -9.81 0.64 6.54
C GLY A 337 -9.13 0.26 5.22
N GLN A 338 -8.66 -0.98 5.03
CA GLN A 338 -8.09 -1.46 3.76
C GLN A 338 -8.53 -2.89 3.33
N PRO A 339 -9.78 -3.32 3.58
CA PRO A 339 -10.21 -4.70 3.38
C PRO A 339 -10.23 -5.10 1.91
N SER A 340 -10.09 -6.40 1.67
CA SER A 340 -10.55 -7.00 0.42
C SER A 340 -12.07 -7.03 0.33
N PRO A 341 -12.68 -7.17 -0.86
CA PRO A 341 -14.14 -7.25 -0.97
C PRO A 341 -14.74 -8.37 -0.10
N LYS A 342 -14.09 -9.54 -0.04
CA LYS A 342 -14.50 -10.63 0.85
C LYS A 342 -14.41 -10.27 2.34
N THR A 343 -13.35 -9.55 2.73
CA THR A 343 -13.26 -9.05 4.11
C THR A 343 -14.30 -7.96 4.36
N PHE A 344 -14.59 -7.10 3.39
CA PHE A 344 -15.65 -6.11 3.49
C PHE A 344 -17.01 -6.77 3.71
N ASP A 345 -17.34 -7.83 2.96
CA ASP A 345 -18.54 -8.64 3.17
C ASP A 345 -18.63 -9.19 4.60
N LEU A 346 -17.52 -9.72 5.13
CA LEU A 346 -17.52 -10.28 6.48
C LEU A 346 -18.02 -9.28 7.54
N TYR A 347 -17.69 -8.00 7.41
CA TYR A 347 -18.08 -6.98 8.39
C TYR A 347 -19.41 -6.29 8.06
N PHE A 348 -19.78 -6.20 6.78
CA PHE A 348 -20.87 -5.31 6.35
C PHE A 348 -22.01 -5.98 5.59
N SER A 349 -21.89 -7.22 5.14
CA SER A 349 -22.94 -7.87 4.31
C SER A 349 -24.25 -8.06 5.09
N ASP A 350 -24.17 -8.37 6.38
CA ASP A 350 -25.34 -8.55 7.25
C ASP A 350 -26.02 -7.23 7.66
N LYS A 351 -25.46 -6.06 7.29
CA LYS A 351 -26.03 -4.75 7.63
C LYS A 351 -27.21 -4.35 6.74
N GLY A 352 -27.46 -5.07 5.64
CA GLY A 352 -28.54 -4.78 4.69
C GLY A 352 -28.31 -3.53 3.83
N TRP A 353 -27.07 -3.05 3.74
CA TRP A 353 -26.71 -1.83 3.00
C TRP A 353 -26.48 -2.06 1.51
N TYR A 354 -26.21 -3.31 1.13
CA TYR A 354 -25.96 -3.78 -0.22
C TYR A 354 -26.17 -5.30 -0.24
N GLU A 355 -26.30 -5.87 -1.43
CA GLU A 355 -26.33 -7.32 -1.61
C GLU A 355 -24.89 -7.85 -1.58
N GLY A 356 -24.58 -8.76 -0.65
CA GLY A 356 -23.25 -9.34 -0.44
C GLY A 356 -22.58 -9.91 -1.69
N ASN A 357 -21.37 -10.45 -1.56
CA ASN A 357 -20.42 -10.60 -2.67
C ASN A 357 -20.00 -9.22 -3.17
N MET A 358 -19.38 -8.45 -2.29
CA MET A 358 -18.87 -7.12 -2.57
C MET A 358 -17.90 -7.15 -3.75
N ASP A 359 -17.95 -6.09 -4.56
CA ASP A 359 -17.01 -5.81 -5.63
C ASP A 359 -16.78 -4.29 -5.74
N GLU A 360 -15.94 -3.88 -6.68
CA GLU A 360 -15.64 -2.46 -6.90
C GLU A 360 -16.89 -1.65 -7.29
N THR A 361 -17.77 -2.19 -8.13
CA THR A 361 -18.97 -1.48 -8.61
C THR A 361 -19.94 -1.24 -7.47
N LYS A 362 -20.26 -2.29 -6.71
CA LYS A 362 -21.11 -2.21 -5.51
C LYS A 362 -20.52 -1.27 -4.47
N PHE A 363 -19.22 -1.31 -4.25
CA PHE A 363 -18.55 -0.41 -3.31
C PHE A 363 -18.70 1.06 -3.73
N ARG A 364 -18.52 1.37 -5.02
CA ARG A 364 -18.72 2.72 -5.55
C ARG A 364 -20.18 3.17 -5.39
N GLU A 365 -21.14 2.30 -5.71
CA GLU A 365 -22.57 2.59 -5.53
C GLU A 365 -22.91 2.87 -4.06
N LEU A 366 -22.41 2.03 -3.16
CA LEU A 366 -22.53 2.21 -1.71
C LEU A 366 -21.94 3.54 -1.25
N VAL A 367 -20.72 3.87 -1.70
CA VAL A 367 -20.01 5.09 -1.33
C VAL A 367 -20.69 6.35 -1.87
N ARG A 368 -21.42 6.29 -2.99
CA ARG A 368 -22.16 7.46 -3.51
C ARG A 368 -23.50 7.68 -2.81
N ASN A 369 -24.00 6.69 -2.08
CA ASN A 369 -25.22 6.83 -1.29
C ASN A 369 -24.88 7.46 0.07
N THR A 370 -25.21 8.75 0.25
CA THR A 370 -24.88 9.49 1.47
C THR A 370 -25.55 8.92 2.72
N ASN A 371 -26.74 8.32 2.60
CA ASN A 371 -27.40 7.64 3.72
C ASN A 371 -26.54 6.46 4.19
N THR A 372 -26.11 5.61 3.26
CA THR A 372 -25.28 4.45 3.57
C THR A 372 -23.87 4.86 4.03
N VAL A 373 -23.25 5.85 3.39
CA VAL A 373 -21.93 6.35 3.81
C VAL A 373 -21.97 6.93 5.21
N SER A 374 -23.02 7.65 5.60
CA SER A 374 -23.14 8.15 6.96
C SER A 374 -23.06 7.03 8.01
N LEU A 375 -23.63 5.86 7.72
CA LEU A 375 -23.59 4.69 8.58
C LEU A 375 -22.23 3.99 8.51
N LEU A 376 -21.66 3.86 7.32
CA LEU A 376 -20.35 3.26 7.10
C LEU A 376 -19.25 4.05 7.83
N LEU A 377 -19.29 5.38 7.79
CA LEU A 377 -18.35 6.25 8.52
C LEU A 377 -18.43 6.03 10.05
N ARG A 378 -19.63 5.79 10.60
CA ARG A 378 -19.78 5.48 12.03
C ARG A 378 -19.15 4.14 12.38
N GLU A 379 -19.30 3.12 11.55
CA GLU A 379 -18.58 1.86 11.78
C GLU A 379 -17.08 2.05 11.64
N TYR A 380 -16.60 2.80 10.63
CA TYR A 380 -15.17 3.12 10.52
C TYR A 380 -14.61 3.81 11.76
N LEU A 381 -15.36 4.72 12.38
CA LEU A 381 -14.97 5.35 13.65
C LEU A 381 -14.83 4.34 14.79
N LYS A 382 -15.78 3.41 14.94
CA LYS A 382 -15.71 2.36 15.99
C LYS A 382 -14.46 1.50 15.87
N PHE A 383 -14.09 1.13 14.64
CA PHE A 383 -12.87 0.37 14.40
C PHE A 383 -11.62 1.24 14.33
N LEU A 384 -11.74 2.58 14.27
CA LEU A 384 -10.60 3.47 14.35
C LEU A 384 -9.98 3.45 15.75
N ASN A 385 -10.85 3.42 16.77
CA ASN A 385 -10.48 3.23 18.17
C ASN A 385 -11.41 2.23 18.86
N GLU A 386 -10.92 1.02 19.08
CA GLU A 386 -11.64 0.01 19.88
C GLU A 386 -11.34 0.13 21.37
N CYS A 387 -10.25 0.83 21.72
CA CYS A 387 -9.76 1.04 23.09
C CYS A 387 -10.51 2.14 23.82
N ASP A 388 -10.39 2.16 25.16
CA ASP A 388 -10.95 3.22 26.00
C ASP A 388 -10.32 4.58 25.68
N TYR A 389 -9.03 4.57 25.34
CA TYR A 389 -8.27 5.74 24.95
C TYR A 389 -7.57 5.54 23.59
N LEU A 390 -7.46 6.64 22.83
CA LEU A 390 -6.57 6.76 21.68
C LEU A 390 -5.59 7.89 21.93
N LEU A 391 -4.29 7.57 21.94
CA LEU A 391 -3.22 8.58 21.92
C LEU A 391 -2.89 8.88 20.47
N TRP A 392 -3.13 10.12 20.05
CA TRP A 392 -2.77 10.59 18.73
C TRP A 392 -1.58 11.54 18.81
N SER A 393 -0.52 11.24 18.08
CA SER A 393 0.68 12.07 18.03
C SER A 393 1.01 12.51 16.61
N LEU A 394 1.14 13.82 16.44
CA LEU A 394 1.61 14.44 15.22
C LEU A 394 3.09 14.78 15.37
N TYR A 395 3.90 14.19 14.50
CA TYR A 395 5.33 14.48 14.38
C TYR A 395 5.54 15.36 13.14
N LEU A 396 5.96 16.61 13.33
CA LEU A 396 6.34 17.48 12.22
C LEU A 396 7.86 17.45 12.00
N ASP A 397 8.62 17.51 13.09
CA ASP A 397 10.06 17.23 13.17
C ASP A 397 10.44 16.84 14.62
N GLU A 398 11.73 16.61 14.89
CA GLU A 398 12.24 16.18 16.20
C GLU A 398 12.00 17.17 17.35
N ASN A 399 11.72 18.44 17.05
CA ASN A 399 11.42 19.47 18.05
C ASN A 399 9.93 19.78 18.13
N GLU A 400 9.15 19.34 17.15
CA GLU A 400 7.73 19.64 17.02
C GLU A 400 6.88 18.36 17.01
N ILE A 401 6.66 17.84 18.22
CA ILE A 401 5.72 16.75 18.51
C ILE A 401 4.54 17.32 19.30
N THR A 402 3.33 17.11 18.79
CA THR A 402 2.10 17.42 19.50
C THR A 402 1.28 16.15 19.68
N SER A 403 0.71 15.96 20.86
CA SER A 403 -0.10 14.78 21.15
C SER A 403 -1.39 15.16 21.84
N GLN A 404 -2.42 14.35 21.60
CA GLN A 404 -3.72 14.48 22.26
C GLN A 404 -4.21 13.09 22.64
N ILE A 405 -4.70 12.95 23.87
CA ILE A 405 -5.45 11.78 24.32
C ILE A 405 -6.93 11.98 23.99
N ILE A 406 -7.59 10.94 23.50
CA ILE A 406 -8.97 10.98 23.05
C ILE A 406 -9.71 9.83 23.73
N ASN A 407 -10.81 10.13 24.41
CA ASN A 407 -11.68 9.08 24.96
C ASN A 407 -12.51 8.44 23.85
N LYS A 408 -12.81 7.14 24.02
CA LYS A 408 -13.69 6.41 23.11
C LYS A 408 -15.03 7.10 22.89
N SER A 409 -15.66 7.59 23.96
CA SER A 409 -16.95 8.27 23.90
C SER A 409 -16.93 9.51 23.00
N GLU A 410 -15.84 10.27 22.97
CA GLU A 410 -15.70 11.45 22.11
C GLU A 410 -15.77 11.10 20.62
N LEU A 411 -15.34 9.90 20.23
CA LEU A 411 -15.45 9.43 18.85
C LEU A 411 -16.82 8.82 18.56
N GLU A 412 -17.43 8.15 19.55
CA GLU A 412 -18.77 7.56 19.43
C GLU A 412 -19.88 8.62 19.32
N GLU A 413 -19.66 9.80 19.87
CA GLU A 413 -20.60 10.93 19.79
C GLU A 413 -20.64 11.58 18.39
N ILE A 414 -19.61 11.38 17.57
CA ILE A 414 -19.55 11.93 16.21
C ILE A 414 -20.59 11.23 15.34
N ASN A 415 -21.62 11.99 14.95
CA ASN A 415 -22.68 11.53 14.08
C ASN A 415 -22.64 12.27 12.74
N PHE A 416 -22.73 11.50 11.65
CA PHE A 416 -22.81 12.06 10.31
C PHE A 416 -24.26 12.18 9.86
N ASN A 417 -24.69 13.39 9.51
CA ASN A 417 -25.93 13.64 8.80
C ASN A 417 -25.68 13.44 7.28
N PRO A 418 -26.43 12.56 6.59
CA PRO A 418 -26.34 12.35 5.14
C PRO A 418 -26.42 13.63 4.31
N GLU A 419 -27.22 14.62 4.73
CA GLU A 419 -27.41 15.88 4.00
C GLU A 419 -26.17 16.77 3.98
N TYR A 420 -25.25 16.56 4.93
CA TYR A 420 -24.04 17.37 5.06
C TYR A 420 -22.83 16.71 4.38
N ILE A 421 -23.02 15.52 3.80
CA ILE A 421 -21.97 14.79 3.08
C ILE A 421 -21.90 15.29 1.64
N ASP A 422 -20.68 15.56 1.18
CA ASP A 422 -20.39 15.93 -0.19
C ASP A 422 -19.10 15.25 -0.67
N TYR A 423 -18.86 15.26 -1.98
CA TYR A 423 -17.74 14.55 -2.59
C TYR A 423 -16.89 15.47 -3.47
N SER A 424 -15.60 15.16 -3.59
CA SER A 424 -14.70 15.87 -4.51
C SER A 424 -14.96 15.55 -5.99
N ASN A 425 -15.60 14.41 -6.27
CA ASN A 425 -15.95 13.93 -7.61
C ASN A 425 -17.11 12.91 -7.50
N ASP A 426 -17.61 12.42 -8.63
CA ASP A 426 -18.75 11.50 -8.68
C ASP A 426 -18.42 10.04 -8.33
N PHE A 427 -17.14 9.71 -8.15
CA PHE A 427 -16.59 8.40 -7.84
C PHE A 427 -17.03 7.24 -8.78
N THR A 428 -17.47 7.55 -10.00
CA THR A 428 -17.90 6.52 -10.96
C THR A 428 -16.69 5.79 -11.55
N GLU A 429 -15.68 6.54 -11.98
CA GLU A 429 -14.51 6.02 -12.70
C GLU A 429 -13.17 6.29 -12.00
N LYS A 430 -13.15 7.22 -11.04
CA LYS A 430 -11.94 7.67 -10.35
C LYS A 430 -11.46 6.63 -9.34
N SER A 431 -10.15 6.47 -9.18
CA SER A 431 -9.59 5.55 -8.17
C SER A 431 -9.77 6.06 -6.74
N SER A 432 -10.15 7.32 -6.54
CA SER A 432 -10.39 7.90 -5.22
C SER A 432 -11.47 8.99 -5.21
N VAL A 433 -12.08 9.19 -4.05
CA VAL A 433 -12.99 10.30 -3.77
C VAL A 433 -12.78 10.79 -2.34
N THR A 434 -12.68 12.11 -2.17
CA THR A 434 -12.65 12.75 -0.85
C THR A 434 -14.06 13.00 -0.38
N VAL A 435 -14.36 12.57 0.84
CA VAL A 435 -15.59 12.87 1.56
C VAL A 435 -15.42 14.18 2.30
N LYS A 436 -16.33 15.11 2.05
CA LYS A 436 -16.42 16.38 2.76
C LYS A 436 -17.67 16.41 3.62
N TYR A 437 -17.62 17.17 4.72
CA TYR A 437 -18.72 17.28 5.67
C TYR A 437 -18.94 18.74 6.10
N GLY A 438 -20.19 19.18 6.13
CA GLY A 438 -20.62 20.49 6.63
C GLY A 438 -21.76 21.09 5.81
N MET A 439 -22.52 22.02 6.42
CA MET A 439 -23.58 22.76 5.74
C MET A 439 -23.01 23.84 4.80
N ASP A 440 -22.33 24.83 5.37
CA ASP A 440 -21.81 25.99 4.60
C ASP A 440 -20.31 25.86 4.29
N ASN A 441 -19.52 25.49 5.30
CA ASN A 441 -18.07 25.31 5.18
C ASN A 441 -17.71 23.83 5.22
N LYS A 442 -17.70 23.19 4.05
CA LYS A 442 -17.40 21.76 3.91
C LYS A 442 -15.93 21.46 4.11
N ILE A 443 -15.60 20.72 5.17
CA ILE A 443 -14.23 20.26 5.46
C ILE A 443 -14.03 18.83 4.98
N SER A 444 -12.83 18.47 4.55
CA SER A 444 -12.53 17.10 4.11
C SER A 444 -12.33 16.18 5.30
N ILE A 445 -13.19 15.19 5.49
CA ILE A 445 -13.18 14.31 6.66
C ILE A 445 -12.58 12.93 6.38
N GLY A 446 -12.48 12.52 5.12
CA GLY A 446 -11.90 11.23 4.76
C GLY A 446 -11.78 11.03 3.25
N GLU A 447 -11.23 9.89 2.86
CA GLU A 447 -11.00 9.53 1.47
C GLU A 447 -11.27 8.04 1.27
N PHE A 448 -12.14 7.73 0.30
CA PHE A 448 -12.33 6.40 -0.23
C PHE A 448 -11.44 6.17 -1.44
N GLN A 449 -10.89 4.97 -1.58
CA GLN A 449 -10.07 4.58 -2.72
C GLN A 449 -10.38 3.14 -3.12
N VAL A 450 -10.36 2.86 -4.43
CA VAL A 450 -10.41 1.50 -4.94
C VAL A 450 -9.08 1.15 -5.60
N HIS A 451 -8.53 0.01 -5.19
CA HIS A 451 -7.33 -0.57 -5.78
C HIS A 451 -7.66 -1.96 -6.33
N SER A 452 -8.24 -2.03 -7.54
CA SER A 452 -8.65 -3.30 -8.17
C SER A 452 -7.48 -4.27 -8.32
N ALA A 453 -6.28 -3.75 -8.59
CA ALA A 453 -5.05 -4.54 -8.69
C ALA A 453 -4.57 -5.15 -7.37
N ARG A 454 -4.97 -4.58 -6.24
CA ARG A 454 -4.59 -5.04 -4.90
C ARG A 454 -5.75 -5.73 -4.19
N ASN A 455 -6.88 -5.90 -4.89
CA ASN A 455 -8.12 -6.37 -4.31
C ASN A 455 -8.45 -5.64 -3.00
N SER A 456 -8.34 -4.30 -2.96
CA SER A 456 -8.47 -3.52 -1.72
C SER A 456 -9.42 -2.34 -1.88
N LEU A 457 -10.36 -2.22 -0.94
CA LEU A 457 -11.32 -1.15 -0.78
C LEU A 457 -10.87 -0.31 0.42
N LYS A 458 -10.28 0.86 0.16
CA LYS A 458 -9.56 1.62 1.18
C LYS A 458 -10.34 2.84 1.63
N PHE A 459 -10.33 3.09 2.94
CA PHE A 459 -10.83 4.30 3.56
C PHE A 459 -9.85 4.82 4.62
N ARG A 460 -9.66 6.14 4.64
CA ARG A 460 -8.85 6.84 5.66
C ARG A 460 -9.56 8.11 6.09
N PHE A 461 -9.64 8.36 7.39
CA PHE A 461 -10.10 9.65 7.92
C PHE A 461 -9.00 10.68 7.80
N ASN A 462 -9.36 11.93 7.51
CA ASN A 462 -8.53 13.08 7.89
C ASN A 462 -8.82 13.35 9.37
N PHE A 463 -7.94 12.89 10.24
CA PHE A 463 -8.20 12.80 11.66
C PHE A 463 -8.30 14.18 12.31
N GLY A 464 -7.43 15.13 11.96
CA GLY A 464 -7.52 16.51 12.47
C GLY A 464 -8.89 17.15 12.19
N ASN A 465 -9.39 17.04 10.96
CA ASN A 465 -10.72 17.54 10.60
C ASN A 465 -11.85 16.73 11.25
N LEU A 466 -11.67 15.42 11.42
CA LEU A 466 -12.64 14.57 12.10
C LEU A 466 -12.81 14.99 13.57
N LEU A 467 -11.70 15.27 14.27
CA LEU A 467 -11.73 15.70 15.67
C LEU A 467 -12.37 17.09 15.84
N SER A 468 -12.37 17.95 14.81
CA SER A 468 -13.11 19.21 14.86
C SER A 468 -14.64 19.08 14.78
N LEU A 469 -15.15 17.85 14.58
CA LEU A 469 -16.59 17.55 14.60
C LEU A 469 -17.10 17.10 15.98
N LYS A 470 -16.21 16.95 16.96
CA LYS A 470 -16.56 16.63 18.34
C LYS A 470 -17.36 17.75 18.99
#